data_AF-A0A1F9WYU7-F1
#
_entry.id   AF-A0A1F9WYU7-F1
#
_cell.length_a   1.000
_cell.length_b   1.000
_cell.length_c   1.000
_cell.angle_alpha   90.00
_cell.angle_beta   90.00
_cell.angle_gamma   90.00
#
_symmetry.space_group_name_H-M   'P 1'
#
loop_
_entity.id
_entity.type
_entity.pdbx_description
1 polymer ?
#
loop_
_entity_poly.entity_id
_entity_poly.type
_entity_poly.pdbx_seq_one_letter_code
_entity_poly.pdbx_strand_id
1 'polypeptide(L)'
;MKNKHIFIICCMMLFSQGNGYSAEKVKYFRNIYNSWVLIEGRYQVDKNIAKKVNCYKFTYEDDKAISIEYLKKGKPTTDESDNIPLVKKYIFKYSEDFEERIYKDSKDNSIKDSYGVYSNKLQKNLINHTVTMYNYDKKGMLTENNHGVVKYIWILDDQNRRIRSTRYNKDDTQVTDKAGFYELRMKYDEKNNMTELSNYGKDGKLLTDKRGVAVIRWKCDESGNCIKETVYNSYDKICKSTENCVQITEYKYNEYGDTVSECYYDAEMKSIAEFETKVHRKYWKYDDAGNTIERSYYDMYGKLTGCKDYDIAIFRFKYDANGNKIEEKDYGEDGKLKECEDGGWAVYRAKYDSKGNEKEVRYYDAQDKLTETKISGIAIIKRKYDSKGNKIEERVYGVDGNLKECKDYNYAIVKYKYDNENNAISRVRFDRNGKVLDEQQKNK
;
A
#
# COMPACT_ATOMS: atom_id res chain seq x y z
N MET A 1 -2.21 90.65 4.37
CA MET A 1 -1.04 89.80 4.10
C MET A 1 -0.64 89.08 5.38
N LYS A 2 -0.44 87.76 5.26
CA LYS A 2 0.24 86.84 6.20
C LYS A 2 -0.38 86.62 7.58
N ASN A 3 -1.06 85.47 7.73
CA ASN A 3 -0.76 84.43 8.71
C ASN A 3 -1.78 83.29 8.55
N LYS A 4 -1.35 82.14 8.04
CA LYS A 4 -2.14 80.90 8.09
C LYS A 4 -1.51 79.97 9.12
N HIS A 5 -2.16 79.87 10.27
CA HIS A 5 -2.00 78.76 11.19
C HIS A 5 -2.85 77.58 10.72
N ILE A 6 -2.18 76.43 10.70
CA ILE A 6 -2.58 75.03 10.84
C ILE A 6 -4.06 74.78 11.19
N PHE A 7 -4.70 73.87 10.43
CA PHE A 7 -5.57 72.86 11.04
C PHE A 7 -5.44 71.51 10.30
N ILE A 8 -5.20 70.50 11.12
CA ILE A 8 -5.04 69.08 10.81
C ILE A 8 -6.40 68.50 10.43
N ILE A 9 -6.48 67.74 9.32
CA ILE A 9 -7.58 66.80 9.08
C ILE A 9 -6.97 65.42 8.80
N CYS A 10 -7.13 64.54 9.79
CA CYS A 10 -6.90 63.10 9.69
C CYS A 10 -7.84 62.49 8.64
N CYS A 11 -7.28 61.96 7.56
CA CYS A 11 -7.97 60.97 6.72
C CYS A 11 -7.50 59.57 7.11
N MET A 12 -8.35 58.87 7.86
CA MET A 12 -8.26 57.42 8.06
C MET A 12 -8.42 56.73 6.69
N MET A 13 -7.36 56.09 6.19
CA MET A 13 -7.49 55.09 5.14
C MET A 13 -7.87 53.76 5.79
N LEU A 14 -9.11 53.35 5.57
CA LEU A 14 -9.60 51.99 5.81
C LEU A 14 -8.86 51.03 4.86
N PHE A 15 -7.89 50.29 5.39
CA PHE A 15 -7.42 49.08 4.74
C PHE A 15 -8.40 47.95 5.07
N SER A 16 -9.28 47.62 4.14
CA SER A 16 -10.05 46.39 4.19
C SER A 16 -9.09 45.21 4.02
N GLN A 17 -8.85 44.45 5.08
CA GLN A 17 -8.26 43.12 4.97
C GLN A 17 -9.23 42.22 4.22
N GLY A 18 -8.97 42.02 2.93
CA GLY A 18 -9.54 40.90 2.20
C GLY A 18 -8.85 39.63 2.69
N ASN A 19 -9.52 38.86 3.56
CA ASN A 19 -9.21 37.46 3.77
C ASN A 19 -9.41 36.74 2.42
N GLY A 20 -8.34 36.62 1.65
CA GLY A 20 -8.30 35.74 0.49
C GLY A 20 -8.32 34.30 0.98
N TYR A 21 -9.50 33.74 1.19
CA TYR A 21 -9.65 32.30 1.30
C TYR A 21 -9.34 31.70 -0.07
N SER A 22 -8.17 31.06 -0.19
CA SER A 22 -7.84 30.23 -1.34
C SER A 22 -8.91 29.14 -1.47
N ALA A 23 -9.51 28.99 -2.65
CA ALA A 23 -10.54 27.98 -2.87
C ALA A 23 -9.88 26.59 -2.93
N GLU A 24 -10.29 25.69 -2.03
CA GLU A 24 -9.84 24.29 -2.06
C GLU A 24 -10.08 23.67 -3.45
N LYS A 25 -9.00 23.17 -4.06
CA LYS A 25 -9.04 22.52 -5.36
C LYS A 25 -8.88 21.02 -5.20
N VAL A 26 -9.76 20.24 -5.80
CA VAL A 26 -9.73 18.78 -5.72
C VAL A 26 -9.44 18.17 -7.08
N LYS A 27 -8.48 17.24 -7.15
CA LYS A 27 -8.19 16.43 -8.34
C LYS A 27 -8.22 14.94 -8.00
N TYR A 28 -8.42 14.11 -9.01
CA TYR A 28 -8.50 12.65 -8.87
C TYR A 28 -7.57 11.97 -9.87
N PHE A 29 -6.90 10.90 -9.46
CA PHE A 29 -5.86 10.22 -10.24
C PHE A 29 -5.98 8.71 -10.09
N ARG A 30 -5.79 7.93 -11.16
CA ARG A 30 -5.83 6.46 -11.07
C ARG A 30 -4.61 5.90 -10.34
N ASN A 31 -3.47 6.55 -10.49
CA ASN A 31 -2.20 6.11 -9.90
C ASN A 31 -1.44 7.30 -9.28
N ILE A 32 -0.38 7.02 -8.54
CA ILE A 32 0.57 8.03 -8.06
C ILE A 32 2.01 7.65 -8.37
N TYR A 33 2.88 8.63 -8.39
CA TYR A 33 4.33 8.46 -8.29
C TYR A 33 4.79 8.97 -6.92
N ASN A 34 5.62 8.22 -6.21
CA ASN A 34 6.14 8.59 -4.90
C ASN A 34 7.65 8.37 -4.82
N SER A 35 8.42 9.46 -4.83
CA SER A 35 9.88 9.46 -4.72
C SER A 35 10.40 9.70 -3.30
N TRP A 36 9.50 9.77 -2.31
CA TRP A 36 9.69 10.28 -0.94
C TRP A 36 9.95 11.77 -0.85
N VAL A 37 10.58 12.38 -1.85
CA VAL A 37 10.65 13.83 -1.97
C VAL A 37 9.28 14.36 -2.40
N LEU A 38 8.72 13.75 -3.45
CA LEU A 38 7.54 14.23 -4.14
C LEU A 38 6.50 13.11 -4.26
N ILE A 39 5.23 13.49 -4.15
CA ILE A 39 4.09 12.61 -4.41
C ILE A 39 3.22 13.28 -5.48
N GLU A 40 3.10 12.64 -6.65
CA GLU A 40 2.37 13.18 -7.80
C GLU A 40 1.24 12.25 -8.23
N GLY A 41 0.12 12.81 -8.64
CA GLY A 41 -0.96 12.06 -9.26
C GLY A 41 -0.69 11.77 -10.74
N ARG A 42 -0.97 10.54 -11.18
CA ARG A 42 -0.85 10.10 -12.58
C ARG A 42 -2.21 9.62 -13.10
N TYR A 43 -2.45 9.80 -14.40
CA TYR A 43 -3.71 9.43 -15.06
C TYR A 43 -4.91 10.14 -14.40
N GLN A 44 -4.99 11.45 -14.57
CA GLN A 44 -6.05 12.27 -13.97
C GLN A 44 -7.43 11.86 -14.52
N VAL A 45 -8.43 11.81 -13.64
CA VAL A 45 -9.82 11.52 -13.99
C VAL A 45 -10.77 12.58 -13.44
N ASP A 46 -11.92 12.72 -14.08
CA ASP A 46 -12.95 13.65 -13.63
C ASP A 46 -13.65 13.17 -12.36
N LYS A 47 -14.17 14.13 -11.58
CA LYS A 47 -14.90 13.89 -10.32
C LYS A 47 -16.06 12.90 -10.46
N ASN A 48 -16.74 12.89 -11.61
CA ASN A 48 -17.87 11.97 -11.84
C ASN A 48 -17.41 10.53 -12.09
N ILE A 49 -16.25 10.36 -12.75
CA ILE A 49 -15.61 9.06 -12.97
C ILE A 49 -15.03 8.55 -11.64
N ALA A 50 -14.36 9.42 -10.87
CA ALA A 50 -13.76 9.10 -9.57
C ALA A 50 -14.75 8.50 -8.55
N LYS A 51 -16.06 8.78 -8.66
CA LYS A 51 -17.09 8.15 -7.83
C LYS A 51 -17.34 6.67 -8.16
N LYS A 52 -16.93 6.23 -9.34
CA LYS A 52 -17.21 4.89 -9.89
C LYS A 52 -15.97 4.01 -9.98
N VAL A 53 -14.79 4.60 -9.87
CA VAL A 53 -13.51 3.92 -10.04
C VAL A 53 -12.65 4.03 -8.79
N ASN A 54 -11.63 3.18 -8.70
CA ASN A 54 -10.58 3.25 -7.70
C ASN A 54 -9.61 4.38 -8.10
N CYS A 55 -9.29 5.28 -7.18
CA CYS A 55 -8.46 6.45 -7.48
C CYS A 55 -7.93 7.11 -6.20
N TYR A 56 -6.94 7.97 -6.35
CA TYR A 56 -6.47 8.89 -5.32
C TYR A 56 -7.13 10.23 -5.48
N LYS A 57 -7.66 10.76 -4.39
CA LYS A 57 -8.15 12.15 -4.30
C LYS A 57 -7.05 13.00 -3.70
N PHE A 58 -6.65 14.04 -4.41
CA PHE A 58 -5.75 15.07 -3.93
C PHE A 58 -6.58 16.33 -3.63
N THR A 59 -6.40 16.88 -2.43
CA THR A 59 -6.96 18.19 -2.04
C THR A 59 -5.82 19.18 -1.99
N TYR A 60 -5.98 20.35 -2.60
CA TYR A 60 -4.96 21.38 -2.71
C TYR A 60 -5.42 22.70 -2.10
N GLU A 61 -4.46 23.44 -1.56
CA GLU A 61 -4.54 24.82 -1.14
C GLU A 61 -3.33 25.56 -1.74
N ASP A 62 -3.55 26.64 -2.48
CA ASP A 62 -2.50 27.41 -3.19
C ASP A 62 -1.51 26.51 -3.97
N ASP A 63 -2.06 25.56 -4.74
CA ASP A 63 -1.37 24.54 -5.55
C ASP A 63 -0.49 23.54 -4.76
N LYS A 64 -0.50 23.57 -3.42
CA LYS A 64 0.13 22.55 -2.57
C LYS A 64 -0.90 21.51 -2.14
N ALA A 65 -0.56 20.23 -2.27
CA ALA A 65 -1.43 19.16 -1.79
C ALA A 65 -1.49 19.19 -0.26
N ILE A 66 -2.67 19.33 0.33
CA ILE A 66 -2.90 19.30 1.78
C ILE A 66 -3.43 17.94 2.25
N SER A 67 -4.03 17.16 1.34
CA SER A 67 -4.34 15.75 1.60
C SER A 67 -4.27 14.87 0.35
N ILE A 68 -3.93 13.60 0.57
CA ILE A 68 -4.06 12.53 -0.43
C ILE A 68 -4.80 11.37 0.22
N GLU A 69 -5.86 10.88 -0.42
CA GLU A 69 -6.72 9.81 0.07
C GLU A 69 -6.96 8.77 -1.02
N TYR A 70 -6.83 7.49 -0.71
CA TYR A 70 -7.25 6.43 -1.63
C TYR A 70 -8.75 6.16 -1.50
N LEU A 71 -9.44 6.15 -2.64
CA LEU A 71 -10.86 5.93 -2.74
C LEU A 71 -11.12 4.67 -3.56
N LYS A 72 -11.93 3.76 -3.02
CA LYS A 72 -12.53 2.64 -3.76
C LYS A 72 -13.95 3.02 -4.13
N LYS A 73 -14.20 3.28 -5.42
CA LYS A 73 -15.50 3.79 -5.93
C LYS A 73 -16.02 4.98 -5.08
N GLY A 74 -15.16 5.98 -4.88
CA GLY A 74 -15.49 7.18 -4.10
C GLY A 74 -15.53 7.02 -2.56
N LYS A 75 -15.32 5.81 -2.01
CA LYS A 75 -15.27 5.58 -0.56
C LYS A 75 -13.83 5.49 -0.06
N PRO A 76 -13.41 6.29 0.94
CA PRO A 76 -12.07 6.19 1.51
C PRO A 76 -11.76 4.81 2.07
N THR A 77 -10.63 4.23 1.68
CA THR A 77 -10.17 2.92 2.17
C THR A 77 -8.63 2.82 2.11
N THR A 78 -8.07 1.66 2.52
CA THR A 78 -6.66 1.36 2.28
C THR A 78 -6.46 0.92 0.84
N ASP A 79 -5.40 1.42 0.22
CA ASP A 79 -4.87 0.82 -0.98
C ASP A 79 -4.13 -0.47 -0.62
N GLU A 80 -4.65 -1.60 -1.09
CA GLU A 80 -4.06 -2.93 -0.87
C GLU A 80 -3.07 -3.31 -1.99
N SER A 81 -2.80 -2.40 -2.93
CA SER A 81 -1.77 -2.60 -3.96
C SER A 81 -0.36 -2.35 -3.42
N ASP A 82 0.65 -2.92 -4.08
CA ASP A 82 2.06 -2.76 -3.73
C ASP A 82 2.60 -1.32 -3.91
N ASN A 83 1.76 -0.36 -4.34
CA ASN A 83 2.18 0.97 -4.80
C ASN A 83 2.28 2.05 -3.70
N ILE A 84 1.77 1.83 -2.47
CA ILE A 84 1.90 2.79 -1.33
C ILE A 84 2.12 2.06 -0.01
N PRO A 85 2.86 2.65 0.96
CA PRO A 85 2.67 2.35 2.38
C PRO A 85 1.17 2.22 2.74
N LEU A 86 0.80 1.26 3.58
CA LEU A 86 -0.57 0.87 3.96
C LEU A 86 -1.45 1.95 4.65
N VAL A 87 -1.21 3.25 4.38
CA VAL A 87 -1.88 4.40 4.97
C VAL A 87 -3.07 4.82 4.10
N LYS A 88 -4.17 5.18 4.76
CA LYS A 88 -5.44 5.49 4.06
C LYS A 88 -5.51 6.95 3.62
N LYS A 89 -4.79 7.82 4.33
CA LYS A 89 -4.78 9.25 4.11
C LYS A 89 -3.47 9.88 4.56
N TYR A 90 -2.90 10.70 3.68
CA TYR A 90 -1.83 11.64 3.99
C TYR A 90 -2.45 13.00 4.33
N ILE A 91 -1.97 13.62 5.40
CA ILE A 91 -2.19 15.03 5.68
C ILE A 91 -0.84 15.74 5.58
N PHE A 92 -0.81 16.82 4.82
CA PHE A 92 0.37 17.65 4.65
C PHE A 92 0.17 18.97 5.39
N LYS A 93 1.19 19.40 6.12
CA LYS A 93 1.26 20.73 6.70
C LYS A 93 2.56 21.39 6.27
N TYR A 94 2.47 22.68 5.94
CA TYR A 94 3.61 23.43 5.42
C TYR A 94 3.96 24.56 6.39
N SER A 95 5.26 24.72 6.64
CA SER A 95 5.86 25.93 7.18
C SER A 95 6.93 26.42 6.22
N GLU A 96 7.64 27.50 6.59
CA GLU A 96 8.74 28.06 5.79
C GLU A 96 9.77 27.00 5.41
N ASP A 97 10.30 26.29 6.40
CA ASP A 97 11.38 25.31 6.21
C ASP A 97 10.93 23.85 6.13
N PHE A 98 9.66 23.54 6.43
CA PHE A 98 9.23 22.15 6.60
C PHE A 98 7.94 21.81 5.86
N GLU A 99 7.87 20.56 5.43
CA GLU A 99 6.64 19.85 5.11
C GLU A 99 6.47 18.70 6.11
N GLU A 100 5.38 18.68 6.86
CA GLU A 100 5.02 17.58 7.75
C GLU A 100 3.99 16.67 7.06
N ARG A 101 4.25 15.36 7.05
CA ARG A 101 3.38 14.32 6.53
C ARG A 101 2.86 13.47 7.67
N ILE A 102 1.55 13.41 7.84
CA ILE A 102 0.89 12.65 8.91
C ILE A 102 0.05 11.54 8.31
N TYR A 103 0.17 10.34 8.88
CA TYR A 103 -0.49 9.14 8.37
C TYR A 103 -1.75 8.82 9.15
N LYS A 104 -2.87 8.72 8.43
CA LYS A 104 -4.20 8.55 9.00
C LYS A 104 -4.90 7.31 8.44
N ASP A 105 -5.74 6.69 9.28
CA ASP A 105 -6.74 5.74 8.82
C ASP A 105 -7.99 6.45 8.25
N SER A 106 -8.99 5.69 7.82
CA SER A 106 -10.26 6.21 7.27
C SER A 106 -11.16 6.85 8.33
N LYS A 107 -10.78 6.78 9.61
CA LYS A 107 -11.45 7.40 10.76
C LYS A 107 -10.63 8.57 11.32
N ASP A 108 -9.64 9.05 10.57
CA ASP A 108 -8.69 10.11 10.93
C ASP A 108 -7.83 9.82 12.19
N ASN A 109 -7.74 8.56 12.62
CA ASN A 109 -6.80 8.15 13.66
C ASN A 109 -5.39 8.09 13.09
N SER A 110 -4.40 8.52 13.88
CA SER A 110 -2.99 8.37 13.49
C SER A 110 -2.59 6.90 13.48
N ILE A 111 -1.95 6.47 12.40
CA ILE A 111 -1.45 5.10 12.19
C ILE A 111 0.02 5.14 11.77
N LYS A 112 0.66 3.97 11.78
CA LYS A 112 2.02 3.83 11.23
C LYS A 112 1.96 3.64 9.72
N ASP A 113 2.96 4.13 9.01
CA ASP A 113 3.24 3.74 7.63
C ASP A 113 3.94 2.36 7.56
N SER A 114 4.35 1.95 6.35
CA SER A 114 5.10 0.70 6.14
C SER A 114 6.50 0.71 6.77
N TYR A 115 7.06 1.89 7.01
CA TYR A 115 8.32 2.08 7.74
C TYR A 115 8.13 2.08 9.25
N GLY A 116 6.90 1.98 9.76
CA GLY A 116 6.60 1.85 11.18
C GLY A 116 6.55 3.17 11.96
N VAL A 117 6.48 4.30 11.27
CA VAL A 117 6.48 5.66 11.86
C VAL A 117 5.12 6.34 11.68
N TYR A 118 4.76 7.28 12.57
CA TYR A 118 3.44 7.93 12.55
C TYR A 118 3.40 9.21 11.71
N SER A 119 4.55 9.84 11.51
CA SER A 119 4.68 11.02 10.66
C SER A 119 6.14 11.24 10.25
N ASN A 120 6.31 12.04 9.20
CA ASN A 120 7.59 12.54 8.74
C ASN A 120 7.61 14.06 8.71
N LYS A 121 8.76 14.67 9.01
CA LYS A 121 9.02 16.07 8.64
C LYS A 121 10.13 16.13 7.61
N LEU A 122 9.87 16.83 6.53
CA LEU A 122 10.76 17.02 5.42
C LEU A 122 11.28 18.45 5.47
N GLN A 123 12.58 18.60 5.70
CA GLN A 123 13.24 19.90 5.77
C GLN A 123 13.70 20.33 4.39
N LYS A 124 13.48 21.61 4.10
CA LYS A 124 13.91 22.27 2.88
C LYS A 124 15.17 23.09 3.11
N ASN A 125 15.96 23.25 2.07
CA ASN A 125 17.08 24.18 2.05
C ASN A 125 16.64 25.59 1.60
N LEU A 126 17.57 26.53 1.53
CA LEU A 126 17.32 27.93 1.15
C LEU A 126 16.75 28.13 -0.26
N ILE A 127 16.85 27.13 -1.14
CA ILE A 127 16.27 27.13 -2.49
C ILE A 127 15.01 26.26 -2.56
N ASN A 128 14.37 25.96 -1.42
CA ASN A 128 13.11 25.22 -1.27
C ASN A 128 13.18 23.75 -1.77
N HIS A 129 14.38 23.18 -1.84
CA HIS A 129 14.60 21.76 -2.14
C HIS A 129 14.57 20.93 -0.87
N THR A 130 13.91 19.77 -0.91
CA THR A 130 13.76 18.89 0.27
C THR A 130 15.00 18.02 0.44
N VAL A 131 15.77 18.27 1.50
CA VAL A 131 17.10 17.67 1.71
C VAL A 131 17.18 16.71 2.90
N THR A 132 16.24 16.78 3.84
CA THR A 132 16.25 15.91 5.02
C THR A 132 14.85 15.40 5.32
N MET A 133 14.73 14.14 5.73
CA MET A 133 13.48 13.59 6.25
C MET A 133 13.70 13.01 7.66
N TYR A 134 12.89 13.44 8.61
CA TYR A 134 12.89 13.01 10.01
C TYR A 134 11.70 12.09 10.30
N ASN A 135 11.90 11.06 11.12
CA ASN A 135 10.89 10.09 11.53
C ASN A 135 10.35 10.39 12.93
N TYR A 136 9.02 10.35 13.11
CA TYR A 136 8.37 10.64 14.39
C TYR A 136 7.40 9.55 14.85
N ASP A 137 7.35 9.33 16.16
CA ASP A 137 6.40 8.44 16.81
C ASP A 137 5.02 9.10 17.01
N LYS A 138 4.10 8.39 17.67
CA LYS A 138 2.74 8.88 17.93
C LYS A 138 2.71 10.14 18.81
N LYS A 139 3.73 10.35 19.64
CA LYS A 139 3.86 11.50 20.56
C LYS A 139 4.56 12.68 19.90
N GLY A 140 4.97 12.57 18.63
CA GLY A 140 5.73 13.61 17.94
C GLY A 140 7.20 13.66 18.36
N MET A 141 7.75 12.57 18.90
CA MET A 141 9.16 12.45 19.27
C MET A 141 9.95 11.77 18.16
N LEU A 142 11.22 12.18 17.95
CA LEU A 142 12.11 11.54 17.00
C LEU A 142 12.28 10.05 17.32
N THR A 143 12.03 9.20 16.33
CA THR A 143 12.08 7.75 16.48
C THR A 143 12.80 7.08 15.33
N GLU A 144 13.35 5.90 15.60
CA GLU A 144 13.78 5.00 14.54
C GLU A 144 12.57 4.43 13.81
N ASN A 145 12.69 4.29 12.50
CA ASN A 145 11.80 3.47 11.71
C ASN A 145 12.17 1.97 11.83
N ASN A 146 11.44 1.10 11.13
CA ASN A 146 11.66 -0.35 11.15
C ASN A 146 13.07 -0.76 10.68
N HIS A 147 13.78 0.13 9.97
CA HIS A 147 15.15 -0.05 9.49
C HIS A 147 16.22 0.50 10.44
N GLY A 148 15.85 1.03 11.61
CA GLY A 148 16.80 1.60 12.58
C GLY A 148 17.28 3.01 12.24
N VAL A 149 16.56 3.74 11.39
CA VAL A 149 16.96 5.07 10.90
C VAL A 149 16.06 6.14 11.49
N VAL A 150 16.65 7.21 12.02
CA VAL A 150 15.93 8.36 12.61
C VAL A 150 15.72 9.47 11.60
N LYS A 151 16.76 9.77 10.81
CA LYS A 151 16.66 10.73 9.71
C LYS A 151 17.44 10.28 8.50
N TYR A 152 16.95 10.69 7.34
CA TYR A 152 17.62 10.54 6.05
C TYR A 152 18.08 11.90 5.56
N ILE A 153 19.32 12.01 5.08
CA ILE A 153 19.83 13.22 4.43
C ILE A 153 20.09 12.89 2.96
N TRP A 154 19.70 13.81 2.09
CA TRP A 154 19.72 13.63 0.65
C TRP A 154 20.65 14.64 -0.02
N ILE A 155 21.40 14.16 -1.00
CA ILE A 155 22.03 15.03 -2.00
C ILE A 155 21.14 15.00 -3.22
N LEU A 156 20.89 16.19 -3.75
CA LEU A 156 19.99 16.41 -4.86
C LEU A 156 20.78 16.87 -6.08
N ASP A 157 20.25 16.61 -7.27
CA ASP A 157 20.70 17.28 -8.49
C ASP A 157 20.06 18.67 -8.63
N ASP A 158 20.38 19.34 -9.74
CA ASP A 158 19.87 20.67 -10.11
C ASP A 158 18.34 20.70 -10.35
N GLN A 159 17.73 19.54 -10.56
CA GLN A 159 16.28 19.37 -10.73
C GLN A 159 15.56 18.94 -9.44
N ASN A 160 16.21 19.05 -8.27
CA ASN A 160 15.65 18.67 -6.96
C ASN A 160 15.38 17.16 -6.82
N ARG A 161 16.07 16.32 -7.60
CA ARG A 161 15.91 14.86 -7.55
C ARG A 161 17.00 14.25 -6.69
N ARG A 162 16.63 13.26 -5.89
CA ARG A 162 17.54 12.61 -4.94
C ARG A 162 18.53 11.71 -5.65
N ILE A 163 19.79 12.12 -5.74
CA ILE A 163 20.88 11.30 -6.31
C ILE A 163 21.66 10.51 -5.26
N ARG A 164 21.58 10.90 -3.98
CA ARG A 164 22.20 10.20 -2.85
C ARG A 164 21.30 10.23 -1.62
N SER A 165 21.26 9.14 -0.87
CA SER A 165 20.55 9.05 0.41
C SER A 165 21.41 8.41 1.49
N THR A 166 21.65 9.14 2.58
CA THR A 166 22.38 8.67 3.77
C THR A 166 21.43 8.57 4.96
N ARG A 167 21.84 7.84 6.01
CA ARG A 167 20.99 7.44 7.14
C ARG A 167 21.67 7.82 8.44
N TYR A 168 20.91 8.33 9.40
CA TYR A 168 21.45 8.78 10.68
C TYR A 168 20.64 8.26 11.86
N ASN A 169 21.33 8.05 12.97
CA ASN A 169 20.74 7.72 14.26
C ASN A 169 20.33 9.00 15.04
N LYS A 170 19.97 8.85 16.32
CA LYS A 170 19.55 9.99 17.18
C LYS A 170 20.69 10.94 17.54
N ASP A 171 21.93 10.47 17.46
CA ASP A 171 23.14 11.23 17.79
C ASP A 171 23.73 11.92 16.55
N ASP A 172 22.95 12.06 15.48
CA ASP A 172 23.37 12.65 14.21
C ASP A 172 24.62 12.02 13.58
N THR A 173 24.85 10.74 13.89
CA THR A 173 25.92 9.94 13.30
C THR A 173 25.39 9.15 12.12
N GLN A 174 26.12 9.14 11.00
CA GLN A 174 25.73 8.33 9.85
C GLN A 174 25.89 6.84 10.16
N VAL A 175 24.85 6.05 9.91
CA VAL A 175 24.77 4.62 10.24
C VAL A 175 24.38 3.78 9.03
N THR A 176 24.55 2.47 9.14
CA THR A 176 23.89 1.51 8.25
C THR A 176 22.47 1.25 8.72
N ASP A 177 21.54 1.00 7.81
CA ASP A 177 20.25 0.42 8.20
C ASP A 177 20.39 -1.07 8.59
N LYS A 178 19.29 -1.68 9.05
CA LYS A 178 19.23 -3.11 9.39
C LYS A 178 19.54 -4.07 8.22
N ALA A 179 19.51 -3.60 6.97
CA ALA A 179 19.95 -4.37 5.82
C ALA A 179 21.46 -4.20 5.53
N GLY A 180 22.17 -3.38 6.32
CA GLY A 180 23.59 -3.11 6.19
C GLY A 180 23.92 -1.94 5.26
N PHE A 181 22.92 -1.28 4.68
CA PHE A 181 23.17 -0.20 3.73
C PHE A 181 23.52 1.09 4.44
N TYR A 182 24.68 1.64 4.11
CA TYR A 182 25.13 2.94 4.60
C TYR A 182 24.57 4.08 3.75
N GLU A 183 24.41 3.83 2.45
CA GLU A 183 24.00 4.83 1.47
C GLU A 183 23.25 4.19 0.29
N LEU A 184 22.32 4.94 -0.30
CA LEU A 184 21.74 4.65 -1.62
C LEU A 184 22.15 5.72 -2.63
N ARG A 185 22.32 5.34 -3.89
CA ARG A 185 22.49 6.27 -5.01
C ARG A 185 21.44 6.02 -6.07
N MET A 186 20.98 7.09 -6.71
CA MET A 186 19.97 7.01 -7.76
C MET A 186 20.42 7.75 -9.01
N LYS A 187 19.92 7.29 -10.16
CA LYS A 187 20.04 8.00 -11.45
C LYS A 187 18.66 8.18 -12.06
N TYR A 188 18.54 9.19 -12.91
CA TYR A 188 17.29 9.56 -13.57
C TYR A 188 17.54 9.79 -15.06
N ASP A 189 16.51 9.60 -15.88
CA ASP A 189 16.49 10.10 -17.25
C ASP A 189 16.05 11.58 -17.31
N GLU A 190 15.98 12.15 -18.51
CA GLU A 190 15.54 13.53 -18.74
C GLU A 190 14.05 13.76 -18.46
N LYS A 191 13.26 12.69 -18.34
CA LYS A 191 11.82 12.72 -18.05
C LYS A 191 11.52 12.47 -16.56
N ASN A 192 12.53 12.55 -15.70
CA ASN A 192 12.46 12.32 -14.25
C ASN A 192 12.13 10.89 -13.82
N ASN A 193 12.23 9.91 -14.71
CA ASN A 193 12.09 8.52 -14.33
C ASN A 193 13.38 8.03 -13.67
N MET A 194 13.27 7.35 -12.53
CA MET A 194 14.43 6.72 -11.89
C MET A 194 14.88 5.53 -12.73
N THR A 195 16.12 5.57 -13.24
CA THR A 195 16.70 4.55 -14.12
C THR A 195 17.68 3.63 -13.40
N GLU A 196 18.15 4.01 -12.22
CA GLU A 196 19.04 3.18 -11.40
C GLU A 196 18.84 3.46 -9.90
N LEU A 197 18.93 2.41 -9.08
CA LEU A 197 19.08 2.46 -7.63
C LEU A 197 20.20 1.51 -7.22
N SER A 198 21.16 2.01 -6.46
CA SER A 198 22.37 1.30 -6.07
C SER A 198 22.59 1.37 -4.55
N ASN A 199 22.82 0.21 -3.93
CA ASN A 199 23.03 0.03 -2.49
C ASN A 199 24.53 0.02 -2.15
N TYR A 200 24.95 0.79 -1.15
CA TYR A 200 26.36 0.90 -0.74
C TYR A 200 26.58 0.61 0.74
N GLY A 201 27.68 -0.09 1.04
CA GLY A 201 28.20 -0.31 2.38
C GLY A 201 29.01 0.88 2.91
N LYS A 202 29.43 0.79 4.18
CA LYS A 202 30.22 1.84 4.84
C LYS A 202 31.62 2.05 4.22
N ASP A 203 32.13 1.04 3.53
CA ASP A 203 33.38 1.09 2.77
C ASP A 203 33.25 1.78 1.40
N GLY A 204 32.05 2.24 1.04
CA GLY A 204 31.77 2.90 -0.23
C GLY A 204 31.63 1.94 -1.41
N LYS A 205 31.60 0.62 -1.18
CA LYS A 205 31.40 -0.40 -2.23
C LYS A 205 29.94 -0.83 -2.31
N LEU A 206 29.57 -1.40 -3.47
CA LEU A 206 28.23 -1.96 -3.67
C LEU A 206 27.99 -3.10 -2.68
N LEU A 207 26.82 -3.09 -2.04
CA LEU A 207 26.39 -4.09 -1.07
C LEU A 207 25.08 -4.71 -1.51
N THR A 208 25.02 -6.05 -1.55
CA THR A 208 23.80 -6.75 -1.92
C THR A 208 22.80 -6.77 -0.78
N ASP A 209 21.51 -6.69 -1.12
CA ASP A 209 20.43 -7.02 -0.22
C ASP A 209 20.35 -8.53 0.07
N LYS A 210 19.35 -8.95 0.85
CA LYS A 210 19.10 -10.37 1.16
C LYS A 210 18.81 -11.23 -0.09
N ARG A 211 18.44 -10.60 -1.21
CA ARG A 211 18.18 -11.24 -2.51
C ARG A 211 19.45 -11.39 -3.35
N GLY A 212 20.60 -10.89 -2.88
CA GLY A 212 21.83 -10.86 -3.67
C GLY A 212 21.90 -9.69 -4.66
N VAL A 213 21.03 -8.69 -4.53
CA VAL A 213 20.91 -7.54 -5.46
C VAL A 213 21.54 -6.29 -4.84
N ALA A 214 22.52 -5.71 -5.52
CA ALA A 214 23.15 -4.44 -5.12
C ALA A 214 22.69 -3.25 -5.99
N VAL A 215 22.32 -3.50 -7.25
CA VAL A 215 21.85 -2.46 -8.18
C VAL A 215 20.60 -2.95 -8.90
N ILE A 216 19.65 -2.05 -9.09
CA ILE A 216 18.48 -2.25 -9.95
C ILE A 216 18.50 -1.17 -11.01
N ARG A 217 18.29 -1.55 -12.27
CA ARG A 217 18.12 -0.61 -13.38
C ARG A 217 16.76 -0.77 -14.03
N TRP A 218 16.15 0.36 -14.39
CA TRP A 218 14.83 0.41 -15.01
C TRP A 218 14.87 1.07 -16.38
N LYS A 219 13.97 0.64 -17.26
CA LYS A 219 13.55 1.39 -18.44
C LYS A 219 12.08 1.73 -18.30
N CYS A 220 11.72 2.95 -18.64
CA CYS A 220 10.34 3.42 -18.59
C CYS A 220 9.79 3.75 -19.98
N ASP A 221 8.47 3.66 -20.13
CA ASP A 221 7.76 4.21 -21.28
C ASP A 221 7.61 5.75 -21.20
N GLU A 222 6.98 6.36 -22.19
CA GLU A 222 6.78 7.82 -22.24
C GLU A 222 5.88 8.36 -21.12
N SER A 223 5.00 7.51 -20.58
CA SER A 223 4.14 7.88 -19.46
C SER A 223 4.86 7.77 -18.12
N GLY A 224 6.07 7.20 -18.09
CA GLY A 224 6.87 6.95 -16.90
C GLY A 224 6.60 5.61 -16.20
N ASN A 225 5.93 4.67 -16.86
CA ASN A 225 5.78 3.31 -16.32
C ASN A 225 7.04 2.49 -16.56
N CYS A 226 7.51 1.75 -15.54
CA CYS A 226 8.62 0.81 -15.68
C CYS A 226 8.23 -0.33 -16.62
N ILE A 227 8.79 -0.38 -17.83
CA ILE A 227 8.54 -1.47 -18.79
C ILE A 227 9.57 -2.59 -18.69
N LYS A 228 10.73 -2.32 -18.05
CA LYS A 228 11.78 -3.31 -17.85
C LYS A 228 12.57 -3.03 -16.58
N GLU A 229 12.76 -4.05 -15.76
CA GLU A 229 13.64 -4.06 -14.59
C GLU A 229 14.81 -5.03 -14.84
N THR A 230 16.01 -4.72 -14.36
CA THR A 230 17.15 -5.62 -14.37
C THR A 230 17.94 -5.51 -13.07
N VAL A 231 18.31 -6.64 -12.48
CA VAL A 231 19.00 -6.71 -11.19
C VAL A 231 20.46 -7.13 -11.34
N TYR A 232 21.35 -6.52 -10.55
CA TYR A 232 22.80 -6.72 -10.61
C TYR A 232 23.39 -6.95 -9.21
N ASN A 233 24.46 -7.72 -9.14
CA ASN A 233 25.20 -7.99 -7.91
C ASN A 233 26.19 -6.85 -7.56
N SER A 234 26.98 -7.05 -6.50
CA SER A 234 27.99 -6.09 -6.02
C SER A 234 29.17 -5.86 -6.98
N TYR A 235 29.28 -6.64 -8.06
CA TYR A 235 30.26 -6.44 -9.14
C TYR A 235 29.64 -5.75 -10.35
N ASP A 236 28.40 -5.26 -10.23
CA ASP A 236 27.62 -4.67 -11.32
C ASP A 236 27.42 -5.61 -12.52
N LYS A 237 27.25 -6.90 -12.23
CA LYS A 237 26.90 -7.92 -13.22
C LYS A 237 25.48 -8.40 -12.97
N ILE A 238 24.72 -8.62 -14.04
CA ILE A 238 23.37 -9.19 -13.94
C ILE A 238 23.43 -10.46 -13.11
N CYS A 239 22.58 -10.58 -12.09
CA CYS A 239 22.62 -11.69 -11.15
C CYS A 239 21.25 -12.31 -10.95
N LYS A 240 21.22 -13.57 -10.53
CA LYS A 240 20.00 -14.24 -10.10
C LYS A 240 19.63 -13.76 -8.71
N SER A 241 18.46 -13.16 -8.56
CA SER A 241 17.87 -12.93 -7.24
C SER A 241 17.69 -14.26 -6.51
N THR A 242 18.08 -14.37 -5.24
CA THR A 242 17.94 -15.60 -4.46
C THR A 242 16.49 -15.95 -4.12
N GLU A 243 15.55 -15.02 -4.31
CA GLU A 243 14.12 -15.21 -4.00
C GLU A 243 13.38 -15.97 -5.11
N ASN A 244 13.69 -15.66 -6.37
CA ASN A 244 12.93 -16.16 -7.53
C ASN A 244 13.79 -16.40 -8.78
N CYS A 245 15.12 -16.26 -8.67
CA CYS A 245 16.08 -16.40 -9.77
C CYS A 245 15.87 -15.45 -10.96
N VAL A 246 14.96 -14.47 -10.83
CA VAL A 246 14.67 -13.46 -11.86
C VAL A 246 15.86 -12.52 -11.98
N GLN A 247 16.25 -12.27 -13.23
CA GLN A 247 17.32 -11.34 -13.58
C GLN A 247 16.76 -10.12 -14.31
N ILE A 248 15.76 -10.35 -15.15
CA ILE A 248 15.05 -9.34 -15.93
C ILE A 248 13.55 -9.55 -15.80
N THR A 249 12.81 -8.47 -15.54
CA THR A 249 11.35 -8.47 -15.58
C THR A 249 10.88 -7.47 -16.62
N GLU A 250 9.90 -7.84 -17.45
CA GLU A 250 9.23 -6.92 -18.36
C GLU A 250 7.77 -6.73 -17.98
N TYR A 251 7.27 -5.50 -18.08
CA TYR A 251 5.92 -5.13 -17.70
C TYR A 251 5.15 -4.53 -18.89
N LYS A 252 3.83 -4.68 -18.86
CA LYS A 252 2.89 -3.98 -19.73
C LYS A 252 1.77 -3.39 -18.92
N TYR A 253 1.26 -2.25 -19.36
CA TYR A 253 0.22 -1.49 -18.67
C TYR A 253 -0.98 -1.21 -19.58
N ASN A 254 -2.15 -1.02 -18.99
CA ASN A 254 -3.30 -0.42 -19.67
C ASN A 254 -3.17 1.12 -19.72
N GLU A 255 -4.17 1.78 -20.31
CA GLU A 255 -4.23 3.25 -20.42
C GLU A 255 -4.33 4.01 -19.08
N TYR A 256 -4.65 3.31 -17.98
CA TYR A 256 -4.75 3.86 -16.63
C TYR A 256 -3.49 3.61 -15.79
N GLY A 257 -2.47 2.97 -16.37
CA GLY A 257 -1.24 2.59 -15.67
C GLY A 257 -1.38 1.37 -14.77
N ASP A 258 -2.44 0.55 -14.92
CA ASP A 258 -2.57 -0.73 -14.22
C ASP A 258 -1.79 -1.81 -15.00
N THR A 259 -1.00 -2.63 -14.29
CA THR A 259 -0.19 -3.70 -14.89
C THR A 259 -1.09 -4.78 -15.51
N VAL A 260 -1.01 -5.01 -16.81
CA VAL A 260 -1.78 -6.07 -17.49
C VAL A 260 -0.94 -7.33 -17.75
N SER A 261 0.39 -7.22 -17.76
CA SER A 261 1.27 -8.36 -17.92
C SER A 261 2.64 -8.16 -17.29
N GLU A 262 3.23 -9.24 -16.82
CA GLU A 262 4.58 -9.33 -16.28
C GLU A 262 5.26 -10.59 -16.82
N CYS A 263 6.50 -10.49 -17.30
CA CYS A 263 7.29 -11.60 -17.86
C CYS A 263 8.67 -11.70 -17.20
N TYR A 264 9.13 -12.92 -16.96
CA TYR A 264 10.39 -13.19 -16.26
C TYR A 264 11.43 -13.85 -17.15
N TYR A 265 12.65 -13.32 -17.11
CA TYR A 265 13.77 -13.77 -17.95
C TYR A 265 15.10 -13.87 -17.19
N ASP A 266 15.99 -14.68 -17.75
CA ASP A 266 17.42 -14.70 -17.44
C ASP A 266 18.17 -13.53 -18.11
N ALA A 267 19.49 -13.47 -17.95
CA ALA A 267 20.33 -12.42 -18.54
C ALA A 267 20.36 -12.47 -20.08
N GLU A 268 20.10 -13.64 -20.67
CA GLU A 268 20.05 -13.90 -22.11
C GLU A 268 18.65 -13.71 -22.72
N MET A 269 17.69 -13.16 -21.96
CA MET A 269 16.29 -12.96 -22.36
C MET A 269 15.53 -14.26 -22.64
N LYS A 270 15.95 -15.39 -22.06
CA LYS A 270 15.20 -16.65 -22.08
C LYS A 270 14.32 -16.75 -20.84
N SER A 271 13.21 -17.48 -20.97
CA SER A 271 12.30 -17.70 -19.85
C SER A 271 12.97 -18.46 -18.71
N ILE A 272 12.77 -18.02 -17.47
CA ILE A 272 13.25 -18.74 -16.27
C ILE A 272 12.29 -19.83 -15.78
N ALA A 273 11.11 -19.96 -16.39
CA ALA A 273 10.09 -20.93 -15.98
C ALA A 273 10.57 -22.38 -16.11
N GLU A 274 11.51 -22.64 -17.02
CA GLU A 274 12.12 -23.96 -17.23
C GLU A 274 12.90 -24.46 -16.01
N PHE A 275 13.37 -23.55 -15.15
CA PHE A 275 14.35 -23.89 -14.12
C PHE A 275 13.84 -23.73 -12.68
N GLU A 276 12.97 -22.74 -12.39
CA GLU A 276 12.78 -22.33 -10.98
C GLU A 276 11.36 -21.88 -10.58
N THR A 277 10.59 -21.27 -11.49
CA THR A 277 9.33 -20.59 -11.10
C THR A 277 8.05 -21.28 -11.57
N LYS A 278 8.13 -22.22 -12.54
CA LYS A 278 7.04 -22.72 -13.43
C LYS A 278 6.36 -21.62 -14.24
N VAL A 279 6.21 -20.42 -13.69
CA VAL A 279 5.57 -19.26 -14.27
C VAL A 279 6.59 -18.41 -15.02
N HIS A 280 6.39 -18.27 -16.33
CA HIS A 280 7.10 -17.30 -17.16
C HIS A 280 6.36 -15.96 -17.17
N ARG A 281 5.03 -16.02 -17.25
CA ARG A 281 4.20 -14.85 -17.49
C ARG A 281 2.97 -14.81 -16.58
N LYS A 282 2.65 -13.62 -16.11
CA LYS A 282 1.41 -13.30 -15.40
C LYS A 282 0.58 -12.34 -16.23
N TYR A 283 -0.75 -12.46 -16.12
CA TYR A 283 -1.70 -11.49 -16.67
C TYR A 283 -2.73 -11.09 -15.64
N TRP A 284 -3.16 -9.83 -15.73
CA TRP A 284 -4.25 -9.27 -14.95
C TRP A 284 -5.33 -8.73 -15.88
N LYS A 285 -6.58 -8.92 -15.47
CA LYS A 285 -7.74 -8.23 -16.06
C LYS A 285 -8.43 -7.43 -14.98
N TYR A 286 -8.96 -6.27 -15.37
CA TYR A 286 -9.62 -5.33 -14.49
C TYR A 286 -11.05 -5.06 -14.95
N ASP A 287 -11.95 -4.77 -14.02
CA ASP A 287 -13.22 -4.10 -14.33
C ASP A 287 -13.00 -2.60 -14.58
N ASP A 288 -14.02 -1.90 -15.05
CA ASP A 288 -13.97 -0.44 -15.31
C ASP A 288 -13.65 0.39 -14.06
N ALA A 289 -13.88 -0.18 -12.87
CA ALA A 289 -13.53 0.47 -11.61
C ALA A 289 -12.05 0.27 -11.24
N GLY A 290 -11.30 -0.60 -11.92
CA GLY A 290 -9.93 -0.94 -11.57
C GLY A 290 -9.80 -2.04 -10.52
N ASN A 291 -10.85 -2.83 -10.27
CA ASN A 291 -10.72 -4.04 -9.47
C ASN A 291 -10.21 -5.17 -10.36
N THR A 292 -9.22 -5.92 -9.89
CA THR A 292 -8.73 -7.12 -10.58
C THR A 292 -9.85 -8.17 -10.62
N ILE A 293 -10.31 -8.56 -11.81
CA ILE A 293 -11.33 -9.61 -11.99
C ILE A 293 -10.73 -10.96 -12.38
N GLU A 294 -9.49 -10.98 -12.87
CA GLU A 294 -8.77 -12.20 -13.16
C GLU A 294 -7.25 -12.01 -12.97
N ARG A 295 -6.59 -13.02 -12.41
CA ARG A 295 -5.14 -13.21 -12.47
C ARG A 295 -4.87 -14.57 -13.08
N SER A 296 -3.94 -14.66 -14.03
CA SER A 296 -3.61 -15.93 -14.69
C SER A 296 -2.10 -16.07 -14.89
N TYR A 297 -1.62 -17.31 -14.83
CA TYR A 297 -0.21 -17.67 -14.82
C TYR A 297 0.09 -18.65 -15.95
N TYR A 298 1.17 -18.40 -16.67
CA TYR A 298 1.54 -19.16 -17.86
C TYR A 298 3.00 -19.59 -17.82
N ASP A 299 3.27 -20.79 -18.33
CA ASP A 299 4.59 -21.34 -18.53
C ASP A 299 5.30 -20.68 -19.74
N MET A 300 6.53 -21.12 -20.02
CA MET A 300 7.32 -20.65 -21.16
C MET A 300 6.71 -20.95 -22.54
N TYR A 301 5.79 -21.92 -22.61
CA TYR A 301 5.11 -22.34 -23.84
C TYR A 301 3.75 -21.64 -24.01
N GLY A 302 3.38 -20.75 -23.08
CA GLY A 302 2.10 -20.05 -23.10
C GLY A 302 0.92 -20.91 -22.66
N LYS A 303 1.17 -22.01 -21.93
CA LYS A 303 0.13 -22.84 -21.31
C LYS A 303 -0.10 -22.40 -19.88
N LEU A 304 -1.32 -22.58 -19.37
CA LEU A 304 -1.63 -22.31 -17.97
C LEU A 304 -0.76 -23.15 -17.05
N THR A 305 -0.23 -22.54 -16.00
CA THR A 305 0.54 -23.25 -14.98
C THR A 305 0.24 -22.75 -13.57
N GLY A 306 0.32 -23.63 -12.57
CA GLY A 306 0.14 -23.27 -11.17
C GLY A 306 1.19 -22.27 -10.68
N CYS A 307 0.75 -21.24 -9.96
CA CYS A 307 1.67 -20.35 -9.26
C CYS A 307 2.37 -21.09 -8.11
N LYS A 308 3.59 -20.67 -7.76
CA LYS A 308 4.43 -21.35 -6.77
C LYS A 308 3.77 -21.51 -5.39
N ASP A 309 3.03 -20.51 -4.94
CA ASP A 309 2.52 -20.46 -3.57
C ASP A 309 1.22 -21.24 -3.35
N TYR A 310 0.40 -21.40 -4.40
CA TYR A 310 -0.94 -21.99 -4.26
C TYR A 310 -1.22 -23.13 -5.25
N ASP A 311 -0.33 -23.35 -6.20
CA ASP A 311 -0.50 -24.27 -7.33
C ASP A 311 -1.80 -23.99 -8.14
N ILE A 312 -2.21 -22.72 -8.17
CA ILE A 312 -3.40 -22.22 -8.88
C ILE A 312 -2.96 -21.46 -10.13
N ALA A 313 -3.58 -21.77 -11.27
CA ALA A 313 -3.25 -21.18 -12.56
C ALA A 313 -4.12 -19.97 -12.91
N ILE A 314 -5.34 -19.87 -12.37
CA ILE A 314 -6.22 -18.72 -12.54
C ILE A 314 -6.95 -18.41 -11.25
N PHE A 315 -6.97 -17.15 -10.84
CA PHE A 315 -7.91 -16.63 -9.85
C PHE A 315 -8.93 -15.74 -10.56
N ARG A 316 -10.23 -15.94 -10.29
CA ARG A 316 -11.29 -15.04 -10.77
C ARG A 316 -12.05 -14.44 -9.62
N PHE A 317 -12.30 -13.13 -9.71
CA PHE A 317 -12.93 -12.36 -8.65
C PHE A 317 -14.22 -11.71 -9.13
N LYS A 318 -15.20 -11.63 -8.23
CA LYS A 318 -16.41 -10.82 -8.43
C LYS A 318 -16.58 -9.85 -7.28
N TYR A 319 -17.10 -8.68 -7.60
CA TYR A 319 -17.33 -7.60 -6.65
C TYR A 319 -18.79 -7.16 -6.66
N ASP A 320 -19.27 -6.69 -5.51
CA ASP A 320 -20.54 -5.98 -5.43
C ASP A 320 -20.42 -4.53 -5.98
N ALA A 321 -21.54 -3.80 -5.98
CA ALA A 321 -21.59 -2.41 -6.42
C ALA A 321 -20.66 -1.48 -5.62
N ASN A 322 -20.35 -1.82 -4.37
CA ASN A 322 -19.45 -1.07 -3.49
C ASN A 322 -17.97 -1.45 -3.66
N GLY A 323 -17.66 -2.45 -4.50
CA GLY A 323 -16.30 -2.96 -4.69
C GLY A 323 -15.86 -3.97 -3.62
N ASN A 324 -16.78 -4.52 -2.83
CA ASN A 324 -16.44 -5.60 -1.90
C ASN A 324 -16.38 -6.93 -2.65
N LYS A 325 -15.35 -7.76 -2.38
CA LYS A 325 -15.16 -9.05 -3.06
C LYS A 325 -16.21 -10.05 -2.57
N ILE A 326 -17.14 -10.44 -3.42
CA ILE A 326 -18.23 -11.37 -3.06
C ILE A 326 -17.97 -12.81 -3.47
N GLU A 327 -17.08 -13.04 -4.44
CA GLU A 327 -16.69 -14.37 -4.89
C GLU A 327 -15.24 -14.38 -5.35
N GLU A 328 -14.53 -15.45 -5.01
CA GLU A 328 -13.24 -15.83 -5.59
C GLU A 328 -13.33 -17.30 -6.01
N LYS A 329 -12.79 -17.60 -7.20
CA LYS A 329 -12.72 -18.95 -7.75
C LYS A 329 -11.31 -19.24 -8.24
N ASP A 330 -10.80 -20.40 -7.82
CA ASP A 330 -9.45 -20.85 -8.09
C ASP A 330 -9.48 -21.99 -9.11
N TYR A 331 -8.68 -21.87 -10.17
CA TYR A 331 -8.64 -22.86 -11.24
C TYR A 331 -7.25 -23.43 -11.44
N GLY A 332 -7.19 -24.73 -11.69
CA GLY A 332 -5.97 -25.43 -12.07
C GLY A 332 -5.57 -25.21 -13.53
N GLU A 333 -4.48 -25.85 -13.93
CA GLU A 333 -3.92 -25.78 -15.29
C GLU A 333 -4.89 -26.33 -16.36
N ASP A 334 -5.80 -27.21 -15.97
CA ASP A 334 -6.86 -27.77 -16.84
C ASP A 334 -8.08 -26.85 -17.00
N GLY A 335 -8.05 -25.67 -16.38
CA GLY A 335 -9.13 -24.68 -16.42
C GLY A 335 -10.35 -25.05 -15.56
N LYS A 336 -10.27 -26.06 -14.72
CA LYS A 336 -11.33 -26.45 -13.77
C LYS A 336 -11.02 -25.93 -12.37
N LEU A 337 -12.06 -25.88 -11.53
CA LEU A 337 -11.90 -25.51 -10.12
C LEU A 337 -10.88 -26.44 -9.45
N LYS A 338 -9.99 -25.84 -8.66
CA LYS A 338 -8.94 -26.54 -7.94
C LYS A 338 -8.82 -25.97 -6.54
N GLU A 339 -8.72 -26.86 -5.57
CA GLU A 339 -8.45 -26.45 -4.19
C GLU A 339 -6.99 -26.05 -4.05
N CYS A 340 -6.73 -24.87 -3.52
CA CYS A 340 -5.37 -24.45 -3.20
C CYS A 340 -4.79 -25.37 -2.10
N GLU A 341 -3.53 -25.79 -2.25
CA GLU A 341 -2.93 -26.82 -1.39
C GLU A 341 -2.90 -26.40 0.10
N ASP A 342 -2.64 -25.12 0.37
CA ASP A 342 -2.57 -24.57 1.72
C ASP A 342 -3.94 -24.22 2.29
N GLY A 343 -4.85 -23.66 1.48
CA GLY A 343 -6.17 -23.23 1.96
C GLY A 343 -7.18 -24.37 2.05
N GLY A 344 -7.12 -25.36 1.16
CA GLY A 344 -8.07 -26.48 1.09
C GLY A 344 -9.47 -26.09 0.60
N TRP A 345 -9.58 -25.05 -0.23
CA TRP A 345 -10.83 -24.62 -0.85
C TRP A 345 -10.55 -24.09 -2.26
N ALA A 346 -11.57 -24.17 -3.13
CA ALA A 346 -11.51 -23.71 -4.52
C ALA A 346 -12.44 -22.51 -4.79
N VAL A 347 -13.46 -22.32 -3.94
CA VAL A 347 -14.36 -21.16 -4.01
C VAL A 347 -14.53 -20.52 -2.64
N TYR A 348 -14.42 -19.20 -2.61
CA TYR A 348 -14.76 -18.36 -1.48
C TYR A 348 -15.97 -17.51 -1.84
N ARG A 349 -16.94 -17.38 -0.93
CA ARG A 349 -18.08 -16.46 -1.08
C ARG A 349 -18.31 -15.63 0.17
N ALA A 350 -18.53 -14.35 -0.02
CA ALA A 350 -18.78 -13.40 1.06
C ALA A 350 -20.09 -12.64 0.90
N LYS A 351 -20.66 -12.24 2.02
CA LYS A 351 -21.77 -11.30 2.10
C LYS A 351 -21.42 -10.16 3.03
N TYR A 352 -21.86 -8.97 2.66
CA TYR A 352 -21.61 -7.75 3.40
C TYR A 352 -22.92 -7.17 3.94
N ASP A 353 -22.85 -6.44 5.06
CA ASP A 353 -23.96 -5.59 5.49
C ASP A 353 -24.03 -4.27 4.70
N SER A 354 -25.03 -3.43 4.98
CA SER A 354 -25.21 -2.15 4.28
C SER A 354 -24.08 -1.14 4.50
N LYS A 355 -23.24 -1.36 5.52
CA LYS A 355 -22.06 -0.54 5.82
C LYS A 355 -20.78 -1.11 5.19
N GLY A 356 -20.86 -2.25 4.52
CA GLY A 356 -19.73 -2.92 3.90
C GLY A 356 -18.93 -3.80 4.87
N ASN A 357 -19.46 -4.14 6.05
CA ASN A 357 -18.78 -5.08 6.95
C ASN A 357 -19.07 -6.53 6.52
N GLU A 358 -18.05 -7.39 6.50
CA GLU A 358 -18.15 -8.80 6.12
C GLU A 358 -18.98 -9.59 7.14
N LYS A 359 -20.24 -9.86 6.79
CA LYS A 359 -21.23 -10.51 7.66
C LYS A 359 -21.14 -12.03 7.62
N GLU A 360 -20.80 -12.60 6.46
CA GLU A 360 -20.74 -14.05 6.27
C GLU A 360 -19.67 -14.41 5.24
N VAL A 361 -18.90 -15.47 5.52
CA VAL A 361 -17.97 -16.11 4.59
C VAL A 361 -18.26 -17.60 4.54
N ARG A 362 -18.13 -18.19 3.35
CA ARG A 362 -18.25 -19.63 3.09
C ARG A 362 -17.15 -20.11 2.15
N TYR A 363 -16.63 -21.30 2.42
CA TYR A 363 -15.60 -21.97 1.61
C TYR A 363 -16.16 -23.23 0.95
N TYR A 364 -15.80 -23.47 -0.30
CA TYR A 364 -16.28 -24.62 -1.07
C TYR A 364 -15.13 -25.34 -1.77
N ASP A 365 -15.28 -26.65 -1.93
CA ASP A 365 -14.36 -27.54 -2.63
C ASP A 365 -14.41 -27.34 -4.16
N ALA A 366 -13.61 -28.12 -4.90
CA ALA A 366 -13.57 -28.08 -6.35
C ALA A 366 -14.87 -28.54 -7.05
N GLN A 367 -15.83 -29.12 -6.30
CA GLN A 367 -17.17 -29.48 -6.77
C GLN A 367 -18.23 -28.46 -6.34
N ASP A 368 -17.80 -27.30 -5.83
CA ASP A 368 -18.66 -26.23 -5.31
C ASP A 368 -19.55 -26.68 -4.14
N LYS A 369 -19.10 -27.66 -3.35
CA LYS A 369 -19.74 -28.10 -2.11
C LYS A 369 -19.02 -27.50 -0.92
N LEU A 370 -19.78 -27.18 0.14
CA LEU A 370 -19.23 -26.56 1.33
C LEU A 370 -18.12 -27.45 1.92
N THR A 371 -16.94 -26.86 2.16
CA THR A 371 -15.76 -27.58 2.67
C THR A 371 -15.10 -26.84 3.82
N GLU A 372 -14.33 -27.55 4.63
CA GLU A 372 -13.51 -26.93 5.67
C GLU A 372 -12.15 -26.54 5.11
N THR A 373 -11.69 -25.34 5.43
CA THR A 373 -10.31 -24.95 5.09
C THR A 373 -9.33 -25.88 5.81
N LYS A 374 -8.21 -26.21 5.16
CA LYS A 374 -7.17 -27.09 5.71
C LYS A 374 -6.56 -26.54 7.00
N ILE A 375 -6.24 -25.24 7.01
CA ILE A 375 -5.60 -24.52 8.13
C ILE A 375 -6.57 -24.38 9.31
N SER A 376 -7.67 -23.66 9.13
CA SER A 376 -8.54 -23.26 10.25
C SER A 376 -9.58 -24.32 10.63
N GLY A 377 -9.82 -25.32 9.77
CA GLY A 377 -10.76 -26.42 10.03
C GLY A 377 -12.23 -26.00 10.13
N ILE A 378 -12.61 -24.89 9.50
CA ILE A 378 -13.97 -24.36 9.48
C ILE A 378 -14.43 -24.11 8.05
N ALA A 379 -15.74 -24.10 7.84
CA ALA A 379 -16.37 -23.91 6.53
C ALA A 379 -17.15 -22.59 6.40
N ILE A 380 -17.66 -22.08 7.53
CA ILE A 380 -18.48 -20.86 7.56
C ILE A 380 -18.02 -19.95 8.68
N ILE A 381 -17.95 -18.65 8.40
CA ILE A 381 -17.77 -17.60 9.41
C ILE A 381 -18.97 -16.67 9.35
N LYS A 382 -19.58 -16.35 10.51
CA LYS A 382 -20.64 -15.33 10.62
C LYS A 382 -20.25 -14.28 11.64
N ARG A 383 -20.44 -13.02 11.29
CA ARG A 383 -20.07 -11.87 12.12
C ARG A 383 -21.23 -10.93 12.33
N LYS A 384 -21.23 -10.25 13.47
CA LYS A 384 -22.13 -9.15 13.78
C LYS A 384 -21.32 -7.93 14.20
N TYR A 385 -21.87 -6.78 13.86
CA TYR A 385 -21.25 -5.49 14.09
C TYR A 385 -22.22 -4.55 14.81
N ASP A 386 -21.67 -3.65 15.61
CA ASP A 386 -22.45 -2.54 16.19
C ASP A 386 -22.66 -1.39 15.18
N SER A 387 -23.31 -0.32 15.62
CA SER A 387 -23.57 0.85 14.78
C SER A 387 -22.30 1.60 14.35
N LYS A 388 -21.17 1.44 15.07
CA LYS A 388 -19.86 2.04 14.76
C LYS A 388 -19.00 1.14 13.86
N GLY A 389 -19.50 -0.05 13.50
CA GLY A 389 -18.79 -1.04 12.70
C GLY A 389 -17.79 -1.88 13.49
N ASN A 390 -17.88 -1.92 14.82
CA ASN A 390 -17.05 -2.84 15.61
C ASN A 390 -17.62 -4.24 15.60
N LYS A 391 -16.76 -5.24 15.44
CA LYS A 391 -17.15 -6.66 15.50
C LYS A 391 -17.54 -7.03 16.93
N ILE A 392 -18.82 -7.23 17.19
CA ILE A 392 -19.34 -7.59 18.53
C ILE A 392 -19.46 -9.10 18.73
N GLU A 393 -19.55 -9.87 17.64
CA GLU A 393 -19.68 -11.32 17.70
C GLU A 393 -19.11 -11.95 16.42
N GLU A 394 -18.41 -13.06 16.57
CA GLU A 394 -18.01 -13.94 15.49
C GLU A 394 -18.30 -15.39 15.89
N ARG A 395 -18.84 -16.15 14.94
CA ARG A 395 -19.17 -17.57 15.08
C ARG A 395 -18.61 -18.33 13.89
N VAL A 396 -18.02 -19.48 14.16
CA VAL A 396 -17.43 -20.34 13.15
C VAL A 396 -18.07 -21.72 13.15
N TYR A 397 -18.24 -22.30 11.98
CA TYR A 397 -19.02 -23.53 11.78
C TYR A 397 -18.31 -24.51 10.86
N GLY A 398 -18.58 -25.80 11.06
CA GLY A 398 -18.19 -26.88 10.14
C GLY A 398 -19.12 -26.98 8.93
N VAL A 399 -18.87 -27.99 8.09
CA VAL A 399 -19.67 -28.26 6.87
C VAL A 399 -21.11 -28.70 7.16
N ASP A 400 -21.37 -29.23 8.34
CA ASP A 400 -22.70 -29.62 8.83
C ASP A 400 -23.53 -28.41 9.30
N GLY A 401 -22.94 -27.21 9.33
CA GLY A 401 -23.58 -25.99 9.82
C GLY A 401 -23.61 -25.87 11.34
N ASN A 402 -22.97 -26.79 12.07
CA ASN A 402 -22.85 -26.74 13.53
C ASN A 402 -21.61 -25.94 13.95
N LEU A 403 -21.64 -25.37 15.16
CA LEU A 403 -20.49 -24.68 15.73
C LEU A 403 -19.30 -25.64 15.86
N LYS A 404 -18.11 -25.14 15.55
CA LYS A 404 -16.86 -25.91 15.60
C LYS A 404 -15.72 -25.01 16.03
N GLU A 405 -14.83 -25.47 16.90
CA GLU A 405 -13.66 -24.69 17.26
C GLU A 405 -12.71 -24.56 16.06
N CYS A 406 -12.35 -23.32 15.75
CA CYS A 406 -11.30 -23.01 14.78
C CYS A 406 -9.94 -23.49 15.30
N LYS A 407 -9.16 -24.19 14.46
CA LYS A 407 -7.83 -24.70 14.83
C LYS A 407 -6.84 -23.59 15.18
N ASP A 408 -6.94 -22.43 14.55
CA ASP A 408 -6.00 -21.31 14.75
C ASP A 408 -6.17 -20.63 16.11
N TYR A 409 -7.40 -20.59 16.65
CA TYR A 409 -7.71 -19.82 17.84
C TYR A 409 -8.39 -20.61 18.97
N ASN A 410 -8.72 -21.87 18.71
CA ASN A 410 -9.33 -22.81 19.65
C ASN A 410 -10.63 -22.32 20.31
N TYR A 411 -11.49 -21.63 19.57
CA TYR A 411 -12.84 -21.25 20.00
C TYR A 411 -13.84 -21.36 18.83
N ALA A 412 -15.13 -21.53 19.13
CA ALA A 412 -16.21 -21.55 18.15
C ALA A 412 -17.00 -20.23 18.11
N ILE A 413 -17.00 -19.49 19.23
CA ILE A 413 -17.65 -18.18 19.35
C ILE A 413 -16.69 -17.22 20.05
N VAL A 414 -16.61 -15.99 19.57
CA VAL A 414 -16.02 -14.88 20.33
C VAL A 414 -16.96 -13.70 20.35
N LYS A 415 -17.09 -13.06 21.52
CA LYS A 415 -17.88 -11.85 21.72
C LYS A 415 -16.99 -10.74 22.25
N TYR A 416 -17.29 -9.52 21.82
CA TYR A 416 -16.56 -8.32 22.23
C TYR A 416 -17.53 -7.28 22.81
N LYS A 417 -17.03 -6.49 23.75
CA LYS A 417 -17.67 -5.23 24.17
C LYS A 417 -16.68 -4.09 24.01
N TYR A 418 -17.21 -2.94 23.63
CA TYR A 418 -16.45 -1.71 23.44
C TYR A 418 -17.00 -0.62 24.35
N ASP A 419 -16.15 0.32 24.74
CA ASP A 419 -16.59 1.56 25.37
C ASP A 419 -17.05 2.59 24.31
N ASN A 420 -17.42 3.78 24.78
CA ASN A 420 -17.87 4.86 23.89
C ASN A 420 -16.75 5.41 23.00
N GLU A 421 -15.49 5.22 23.40
CA GLU A 421 -14.29 5.63 22.67
C GLU A 421 -13.78 4.57 21.70
N ASN A 422 -14.56 3.49 21.50
CA ASN A 422 -14.24 2.41 20.56
C ASN A 422 -13.10 1.50 21.01
N ASN A 423 -12.71 1.54 22.29
CA ASN A 423 -11.72 0.63 22.87
C ASN A 423 -12.40 -0.67 23.28
N ALA A 424 -11.78 -1.81 22.94
CA ALA A 424 -12.27 -3.11 23.38
C ALA A 424 -12.04 -3.27 24.90
N ILE A 425 -13.13 -3.36 25.66
CA ILE A 425 -13.10 -3.49 27.14
C ILE A 425 -13.35 -4.92 27.60
N SER A 426 -13.92 -5.78 26.75
CA SER A 426 -14.14 -7.19 27.07
C SER A 426 -14.02 -8.05 25.81
N ARG A 427 -13.45 -9.25 25.98
CA ARG A 427 -13.48 -10.35 25.03
C ARG A 427 -13.81 -11.63 25.77
N VAL A 428 -14.80 -12.37 25.29
CA VAL A 428 -15.18 -13.69 25.83
C VAL A 428 -15.17 -14.71 24.71
N ARG A 429 -14.45 -15.81 24.90
CA ARG A 429 -14.38 -16.93 23.96
C ARG A 429 -15.16 -18.11 24.48
N PHE A 430 -15.85 -18.82 23.59
CA PHE A 430 -16.65 -19.98 23.92
C PHE A 430 -16.31 -21.16 23.01
N ASP A 431 -16.45 -22.36 23.56
CA ASP A 431 -16.39 -23.61 22.80
C ASP A 431 -17.65 -23.79 21.93
N ARG A 432 -17.71 -24.90 21.18
CA ARG A 432 -18.84 -25.23 20.31
C ARG A 432 -20.17 -25.42 21.05
N ASN A 433 -20.11 -25.73 22.35
CA ASN A 433 -21.29 -25.93 23.20
C ASN A 433 -21.72 -24.63 23.91
N GLY A 434 -21.01 -23.53 23.67
CA GLY A 434 -21.28 -22.25 24.32
C GLY A 434 -20.74 -22.13 25.74
N LYS A 435 -19.85 -23.03 26.18
CA LYS A 435 -19.14 -22.90 27.45
C LYS A 435 -18.02 -21.88 27.31
N VAL A 436 -17.87 -21.00 28.29
CA VAL A 436 -16.77 -20.02 28.34
C VAL A 436 -15.43 -20.76 28.45
N LEU A 437 -14.51 -20.42 27.55
CA LEU A 437 -13.13 -20.89 27.53
C LEU A 437 -12.21 -19.88 28.21
N ASP A 438 -12.32 -18.61 27.83
CA ASP A 438 -11.62 -17.49 28.46
C ASP A 438 -12.47 -16.23 28.46
N GLU A 439 -12.16 -15.35 29.42
CA GLU A 439 -12.67 -14.00 29.48
C GLU A 439 -11.53 -13.04 29.81
N GLN A 440 -11.42 -11.97 29.03
CA GLN A 440 -10.53 -10.85 29.29
C GLN A 440 -11.37 -9.61 29.48
N GLN A 441 -11.17 -8.92 30.61
CA GLN A 441 -11.76 -7.61 30.88
C GLN A 441 -10.65 -6.62 31.22
N LYS A 442 -10.76 -5.41 30.67
CA LYS A 442 -9.95 -4.27 31.13
C LYS A 442 -10.80 -3.46 32.10
N ASN A 443 -10.28 -3.25 33.31
CA ASN A 443 -10.87 -2.29 34.24
C ASN A 443 -10.79 -0.90 33.60
N LYS A 444 -11.92 -0.20 33.60
CA LYS A 444 -12.06 1.15 33.04
C LYS A 444 -11.24 2.18 33.81
#